data_AF-A0A669DEP6-F1
#
_entry.id   AF-A0A669DEP6-F1
#
_cell.length_a   1.000
_cell.length_b   1.000
_cell.length_c   1.000
_cell.angle_alpha   90.00
_cell.angle_beta   90.00
_cell.angle_gamma   90.00
#
_symmetry.space_group_name_H-M   'P 1'
#
loop_
_entity.id
_entity.type
_entity.pdbx_description
1 polymer ?
#
loop_
_entity_poly.entity_id
_entity_poly.type
_entity_poly.pdbx_seq_one_letter_code
_entity_poly.pdbx_strand_id
1 'polypeptide(L)'
;KIKFLLHHRCILNLNCETNNTEHHTKKISKDELIVRRGQPFTVKVELTEPFKPDLYPLAITAVTGENPSENLGTKSCFGIPDKIRRSPSAKAVWKVELEKRSYPLTGSLNLTITPPADAPIGKYNLTARYRDEETLLANLIVLFNPWCPDDSVSLSDEAERQEYVMNEHGIIYKGSGDYLISIHWDFGQFEEDMAKICLKILDVSPNHLENPAKDASARCNPIYVSRVVSAMINSGDEYGVLEGRWAGPFWGGDEPSHWSGSYPILKRWHNIGCHPVKYGQCWVFAGVMCSVMRLLGIPCRVVTNYQSAHDSNKNLIIDVYHADYGVREKETKDSVWNYHVWLECWMRRTDLAKDGKYDGWQVVDPTPQEKSDGAYCCGPAPVKAILNGETDLKYDVPFVYAEVNADCIDWLCKADGTMVNIFSDTKRVGQNISTKAVGSDTRLDITGSYKYKEGGFTVASLPQCSLQSFFKLTFRRFLCC
;
A
#
# COMPACT_ATOMS: atom_id res chain seq x y z
N LYS A 1 54.88 20.47 -3.22
CA LYS A 1 54.67 19.81 -4.54
C LYS A 1 53.29 19.15 -4.48
N ILE A 2 52.21 19.92 -4.66
CA ILE A 2 51.47 20.17 -5.93
C ILE A 2 50.60 18.97 -6.35
N LYS A 3 49.30 19.28 -6.53
CA LYS A 3 48.22 18.62 -7.30
C LYS A 3 47.42 17.48 -6.64
N PHE A 4 46.27 17.86 -6.09
CA PHE A 4 45.00 17.40 -6.66
C PHE A 4 44.14 18.64 -7.00
N LEU A 5 44.05 18.93 -8.30
CA LEU A 5 43.07 19.84 -8.89
C LEU A 5 41.73 19.11 -8.90
N LEU A 6 40.84 19.43 -7.96
CA LEU A 6 39.43 19.12 -8.09
C LEU A 6 38.77 20.34 -8.74
N HIS A 7 38.21 20.16 -9.94
CA HIS A 7 37.24 21.08 -10.52
C HIS A 7 35.97 21.06 -9.65
N HIS A 8 35.98 21.77 -8.52
CA HIS A 8 34.79 22.08 -7.73
C HIS A 8 34.31 23.48 -8.12
N ARG A 9 33.46 23.56 -9.15
CA ARG A 9 32.87 24.83 -9.61
C ARG A 9 31.43 25.05 -9.11
N CYS A 10 30.92 24.17 -8.24
CA CYS A 10 29.61 24.35 -7.64
C CYS A 10 29.61 23.88 -6.18
N ILE A 11 29.18 24.74 -5.24
CA ILE A 11 28.83 24.33 -3.87
C ILE A 11 27.32 24.08 -3.86
N LEU A 12 26.93 22.91 -3.37
CA LEU A 12 25.55 22.44 -3.33
C LEU A 12 25.11 22.30 -1.87
N ASN A 13 23.96 22.87 -1.52
CA ASN A 13 23.30 22.60 -0.25
C ASN A 13 21.85 22.16 -0.52
N LEU A 14 21.56 20.92 -0.12
CA LEU A 14 20.26 20.27 -0.29
C LEU A 14 19.23 20.68 0.75
N ASN A 15 19.61 21.44 1.79
CA ASN A 15 18.74 21.84 2.90
C ASN A 15 17.95 20.65 3.49
N CYS A 16 18.59 19.46 3.62
CA CYS A 16 17.91 18.21 3.97
C CYS A 16 17.05 18.32 5.23
N GLU A 17 17.57 18.93 6.30
CA GLU A 17 16.81 19.06 7.55
C GLU A 17 15.51 19.88 7.36
N THR A 18 15.59 21.03 6.69
CA THR A 18 14.42 21.89 6.45
C THR A 18 13.42 21.19 5.54
N ASN A 19 13.88 20.69 4.38
CA ASN A 19 13.03 20.00 3.43
C ASN A 19 12.37 18.77 4.07
N ASN A 20 13.12 17.92 4.77
CA ASN A 20 12.55 16.72 5.39
C ASN A 20 11.58 17.06 6.54
N THR A 21 11.76 18.21 7.20
CA THR A 21 10.78 18.69 8.20
C THR A 21 9.46 19.06 7.51
N GLU A 22 9.53 19.88 6.45
CA GLU A 22 8.37 20.35 5.69
C GLU A 22 7.64 19.21 4.96
N HIS A 23 8.37 18.18 4.54
CA HIS A 23 7.81 17.00 3.87
C HIS A 23 7.36 15.90 4.84
N HIS A 24 7.45 16.10 6.16
CA HIS A 24 7.10 15.08 7.16
C HIS A 24 7.89 13.76 6.97
N THR A 25 9.20 13.88 6.71
CA THR A 25 10.15 12.78 6.47
C THR A 25 11.40 12.87 7.34
N LYS A 26 11.53 13.88 8.21
CA LYS A 26 12.65 14.06 9.15
C LYS A 26 12.91 12.85 10.05
N LYS A 27 11.85 12.10 10.40
CA LYS A 27 11.99 10.86 11.18
C LYS A 27 12.68 9.74 10.40
N ILE A 28 12.54 9.71 9.06
CA ILE A 28 13.14 8.69 8.20
C ILE A 28 14.64 8.93 8.06
N SER A 29 15.04 10.18 7.79
CA SER A 29 16.45 10.55 7.66
C SER A 29 16.65 12.04 7.90
N LYS A 30 17.83 12.39 8.43
CA LYS A 30 18.31 13.78 8.54
C LYS A 30 19.35 14.13 7.47
N ASP A 31 20.02 13.12 6.91
CA ASP A 31 21.15 13.28 6.01
C ASP A 31 20.74 13.08 4.54
N GLU A 32 19.85 12.13 4.27
CA GLU A 32 19.32 11.87 2.93
C GLU A 32 18.10 12.76 2.65
N LEU A 33 18.04 13.34 1.44
CA LEU A 33 16.88 14.12 1.02
C LEU A 33 15.72 13.17 0.68
N ILE A 34 14.64 13.25 1.44
CA ILE A 34 13.44 12.43 1.24
C ILE A 34 12.25 13.37 1.17
N VAL A 35 11.61 13.43 0.01
CA VAL A 35 10.52 14.36 -0.27
C VAL A 35 9.24 13.58 -0.62
N ARG A 36 8.11 14.26 -0.54
CA ARG A 36 6.82 13.73 -0.97
C ARG A 36 6.39 14.45 -2.25
N ARG A 37 5.87 13.69 -3.22
CA ARG A 37 5.46 14.21 -4.52
C ARG A 37 4.40 15.31 -4.42
N GLY A 38 4.29 16.18 -5.41
CA GLY A 38 3.32 17.29 -5.40
C GLY A 38 3.63 18.45 -4.45
N GLN A 39 4.72 18.39 -3.67
CA GLN A 39 5.15 19.45 -2.77
C GLN A 39 6.55 19.96 -3.17
N PRO A 40 6.79 21.29 -3.16
CA PRO A 40 8.09 21.86 -3.47
C PRO A 40 9.14 21.58 -2.39
N PHE A 41 10.41 21.46 -2.79
CA PHE A 41 11.59 21.47 -1.92
C PHE A 41 12.64 22.46 -2.42
N THR A 42 13.54 22.90 -1.54
CA THR A 42 14.54 23.91 -1.86
C THR A 42 15.94 23.34 -2.00
N VAL A 43 16.67 23.80 -3.02
CA VAL A 43 18.09 23.45 -3.25
C VAL A 43 18.87 24.73 -3.51
N LYS A 44 19.98 24.91 -2.81
CA LYS A 44 20.89 26.03 -3.04
C LYS A 44 22.07 25.60 -3.91
N VAL A 45 22.28 26.33 -4.98
CA VAL A 45 23.34 26.11 -5.98
C VAL A 45 24.20 27.37 -6.05
N GLU A 46 25.50 27.24 -5.81
CA GLU A 46 26.46 28.33 -5.93
C GLU A 46 27.30 28.14 -7.19
N LEU A 47 27.09 29.00 -8.20
CA LEU A 47 27.88 29.04 -9.43
C LEU A 47 29.15 29.89 -9.23
N THR A 48 30.22 29.57 -9.96
CA THR A 48 31.43 30.42 -9.97
C THR A 48 31.28 31.74 -10.73
N GLU A 49 30.21 31.88 -11.52
CA GLU A 49 29.97 33.04 -12.38
C GLU A 49 28.52 33.52 -12.27
N PRO A 50 28.23 34.77 -12.66
CA PRO A 50 26.87 35.28 -12.71
C PRO A 50 25.95 34.40 -13.56
N PHE A 51 24.77 34.10 -13.04
CA PHE A 51 23.73 33.36 -13.75
C PHE A 51 23.08 34.22 -14.83
N LYS A 52 23.30 33.85 -16.09
CA LYS A 52 22.75 34.52 -17.28
C LYS A 52 21.74 33.61 -18.01
N PRO A 53 20.48 33.50 -17.55
CA PRO A 53 19.50 32.53 -18.05
C PRO A 53 19.15 32.69 -19.53
N ASP A 54 19.20 33.92 -20.06
CA ASP A 54 18.86 34.20 -21.46
C ASP A 54 19.93 33.73 -22.46
N LEU A 55 21.19 33.64 -22.00
CA LEU A 55 22.31 33.15 -22.81
C LEU A 55 22.55 31.66 -22.57
N TYR A 56 22.45 31.24 -21.31
CA TYR A 56 22.73 29.88 -20.88
C TYR A 56 21.60 29.41 -19.96
N PRO A 57 20.61 28.67 -20.49
CA PRO A 57 19.57 28.09 -19.66
C PRO A 57 20.15 27.08 -18.66
N LEU A 58 19.64 27.09 -17.44
CA LEU A 58 19.86 26.01 -16.48
C LEU A 58 18.87 24.88 -16.81
N ALA A 59 19.36 23.75 -17.30
CA ALA A 59 18.55 22.56 -17.56
C ALA A 59 18.72 21.56 -16.41
N ILE A 60 17.62 21.03 -15.89
CA ILE A 60 17.58 20.02 -14.84
C ILE A 60 16.89 18.78 -15.41
N THR A 61 17.47 17.61 -15.15
CA THR A 61 16.89 16.31 -15.49
C THR A 61 16.71 15.49 -14.23
N ALA A 62 15.46 15.11 -13.94
CA ALA A 62 15.14 14.12 -12.90
C ALA A 62 14.92 12.76 -13.57
N VAL A 63 15.55 11.69 -13.04
CA VAL A 63 15.40 10.31 -13.53
C VAL A 63 15.19 9.33 -12.39
N THR A 64 14.35 8.32 -12.61
CA THR A 64 14.16 7.14 -11.75
C THR A 64 14.09 5.86 -12.58
N GLY A 65 14.39 4.72 -11.97
CA GLY A 65 14.42 3.41 -12.63
C GLY A 65 15.60 3.23 -13.61
N GLU A 66 15.76 2.01 -14.12
CA GLU A 66 16.89 1.61 -14.96
C GLU A 66 16.78 2.13 -16.41
N ASN A 67 15.54 2.31 -16.90
CA ASN A 67 15.25 2.76 -18.26
C ASN A 67 14.36 4.04 -18.24
N PRO A 68 14.91 5.20 -17.85
CA PRO A 68 14.13 6.44 -17.69
C PRO A 68 13.56 6.95 -19.02
N SER A 69 12.29 7.35 -19.02
CA SER A 69 11.59 7.89 -20.19
C SER A 69 10.56 8.95 -19.81
N GLU A 70 10.52 10.05 -20.56
CA GLU A 70 9.52 11.11 -20.35
C GLU A 70 8.10 10.57 -20.57
N ASN A 71 7.91 9.72 -21.58
CA ASN A 71 6.62 9.12 -21.92
C ASN A 71 6.13 8.12 -20.86
N LEU A 72 7.06 7.60 -20.05
CA LEU A 72 6.76 6.74 -18.92
C LEU A 72 6.71 7.51 -17.59
N GLY A 73 6.99 8.82 -17.59
CA GLY A 73 7.05 9.64 -16.38
C GLY A 73 8.24 9.36 -15.48
N THR A 74 9.15 8.47 -15.87
CA THR A 74 10.37 8.12 -15.12
C THR A 74 11.56 9.02 -15.45
N LYS A 75 11.39 9.95 -16.40
CA LYS A 75 12.32 11.05 -16.69
C LYS A 75 11.55 12.35 -16.84
N SER A 76 12.12 13.46 -16.36
CA SER A 76 11.57 14.79 -16.56
C SER A 76 12.68 15.81 -16.83
N CYS A 77 12.56 16.57 -17.91
CA CYS A 77 13.47 17.65 -18.29
C CYS A 77 12.79 19.01 -18.04
N PHE A 78 13.40 19.89 -17.25
CA PHE A 78 12.84 21.19 -16.86
C PHE A 78 13.97 22.17 -16.59
N GLY A 79 13.70 23.46 -16.40
CA GLY A 79 14.79 24.43 -16.27
C GLY A 79 14.39 25.88 -16.17
N ILE A 80 15.41 26.74 -16.10
CA ILE A 80 15.27 28.19 -16.03
C ILE A 80 16.02 28.83 -17.21
N PRO A 81 15.35 29.58 -18.09
CA PRO A 81 13.89 29.80 -18.14
C PRO A 81 13.15 28.51 -18.53
N ASP A 82 11.82 28.47 -18.34
CA ASP A 82 10.96 27.33 -18.72
C ASP A 82 10.78 27.24 -20.25
N LYS A 83 11.89 26.96 -20.94
CA LYS A 83 12.00 26.80 -22.40
C LYS A 83 12.65 25.47 -22.77
N ILE A 84 12.83 24.57 -21.80
CA ILE A 84 13.42 23.26 -22.02
C ILE A 84 12.43 22.41 -22.83
N ARG A 85 12.88 21.91 -23.98
CA ARG A 85 12.06 21.04 -24.84
C ARG A 85 11.79 19.71 -24.11
N ARG A 86 10.51 19.37 -24.01
CA ARG A 86 10.00 18.12 -23.42
C ARG A 86 9.37 17.25 -24.49
N SER A 87 9.21 15.96 -24.20
CA SER A 87 8.34 15.10 -25.00
C SER A 87 6.89 15.62 -24.97
N PRO A 88 6.17 15.68 -26.10
CA PRO A 88 4.74 16.02 -26.12
C PRO A 88 3.85 15.05 -25.33
N SER A 89 4.37 13.85 -25.03
CA SER A 89 3.67 12.80 -24.28
C SER A 89 4.27 12.58 -22.88
N ALA A 90 5.03 13.56 -22.37
CA ALA A 90 5.61 13.49 -21.03
C ALA A 90 4.50 13.35 -19.97
N LYS A 91 4.59 12.32 -19.13
CA LYS A 91 3.56 12.02 -18.11
C LYS A 91 3.76 12.80 -16.80
N ALA A 92 5.00 12.88 -16.31
CA ALA A 92 5.33 13.52 -15.04
C ALA A 92 6.27 14.71 -15.28
N VAL A 93 5.71 15.92 -15.30
CA VAL A 93 6.46 17.16 -15.57
C VAL A 93 6.82 17.85 -14.27
N TRP A 94 8.11 17.82 -13.92
CA TRP A 94 8.67 18.54 -12.79
C TRP A 94 8.83 20.03 -13.13
N LYS A 95 8.81 20.86 -12.09
CA LYS A 95 8.97 22.32 -12.22
C LYS A 95 10.14 22.81 -11.39
N VAL A 96 10.74 23.92 -11.82
CA VAL A 96 11.74 24.65 -11.05
C VAL A 96 11.45 26.14 -11.12
N GLU A 97 11.59 26.82 -9.99
CA GLU A 97 11.41 28.25 -9.85
C GLU A 97 12.63 28.85 -9.15
N LEU A 98 12.97 30.09 -9.52
CA LEU A 98 14.04 30.85 -8.85
C LEU A 98 13.42 31.67 -7.71
N GLU A 99 13.89 31.47 -6.49
CA GLU A 99 13.39 32.24 -5.36
C GLU A 99 13.90 33.69 -5.39
N LYS A 100 13.11 34.60 -4.83
CA LYS A 100 13.45 36.04 -4.73
C LYS A 100 14.77 36.32 -4.00
N ARG A 101 15.15 35.45 -3.05
CA ARG A 101 16.40 35.54 -2.29
C ARG A 101 17.63 35.03 -3.04
N SER A 102 17.49 34.66 -4.30
CA SER A 102 18.63 34.34 -5.16
C SER A 102 19.41 35.61 -5.49
N TYR A 103 20.72 35.48 -5.66
CA TYR A 103 21.62 36.54 -6.11
C TYR A 103 22.30 36.12 -7.42
N PRO A 104 21.59 36.19 -8.58
CA PRO A 104 22.12 35.76 -9.87
C PRO A 104 23.44 36.43 -10.25
N LEU A 105 23.63 37.69 -9.87
CA LEU A 105 24.85 38.45 -10.16
C LEU A 105 26.10 37.87 -9.48
N THR A 106 25.93 37.17 -8.34
CA THR A 106 27.03 36.52 -7.61
C THR A 106 27.04 35.01 -7.80
N GLY A 107 26.15 34.46 -8.65
CA GLY A 107 26.04 33.02 -8.90
C GLY A 107 25.28 32.23 -7.83
N SER A 108 24.72 32.88 -6.80
CA SER A 108 24.00 32.19 -5.71
C SER A 108 22.52 32.01 -6.08
N LEU A 109 22.11 30.78 -6.35
CA LEU A 109 20.75 30.43 -6.79
C LEU A 109 20.05 29.59 -5.73
N ASN A 110 18.90 30.06 -5.25
CA ASN A 110 17.99 29.26 -4.45
C ASN A 110 16.86 28.77 -5.36
N LEU A 111 16.85 27.47 -5.62
CA LEU A 111 15.93 26.80 -6.52
C LEU A 111 14.82 26.15 -5.70
N THR A 112 13.57 26.39 -6.08
CA THR A 112 12.41 25.65 -5.60
C THR A 112 12.04 24.62 -6.66
N ILE A 113 12.17 23.33 -6.36
CA ILE A 113 11.89 22.23 -7.29
C ILE A 113 10.63 21.49 -6.84
N THR A 114 9.71 21.25 -7.76
CA THR A 114 8.42 20.62 -7.46
C THR A 114 8.21 19.38 -8.34
N PRO A 115 8.25 18.16 -7.76
CA PRO A 115 7.74 16.97 -8.43
C PRO A 115 6.21 17.08 -8.59
N PRO A 116 5.63 16.62 -9.71
CA PRO A 116 4.18 16.59 -9.84
C PRO A 116 3.55 15.57 -8.88
N ALA A 117 2.27 15.74 -8.54
CA ALA A 117 1.55 14.88 -7.59
C ALA A 117 1.35 13.43 -8.08
N ASP A 118 1.60 13.16 -9.36
CA ASP A 118 1.55 11.85 -10.00
C ASP A 118 2.94 11.33 -10.40
N ALA A 119 4.02 11.91 -9.87
CA ALA A 119 5.36 11.38 -10.07
C ALA A 119 5.44 9.92 -9.54
N PRO A 120 6.12 9.00 -10.26
CA PRO A 120 6.45 7.69 -9.71
C PRO A 120 7.23 7.81 -8.40
N ILE A 121 6.90 7.00 -7.38
CA ILE A 121 7.70 6.95 -6.16
C ILE A 121 8.99 6.14 -6.37
N GLY A 122 10.03 6.44 -5.60
CA GLY A 122 11.30 5.73 -5.66
C GLY A 122 12.53 6.62 -5.52
N LYS A 123 13.71 6.06 -5.83
CA LYS A 123 14.97 6.80 -5.87
C LYS A 123 15.07 7.61 -7.16
N TYR A 124 15.50 8.85 -7.03
CA TYR A 124 15.73 9.76 -8.15
C TYR A 124 17.15 10.31 -8.13
N ASN A 125 17.68 10.53 -9.33
CA ASN A 125 18.87 11.34 -9.54
C ASN A 125 18.45 12.64 -10.24
N LEU A 126 18.82 13.79 -9.67
CA LEU A 126 18.68 15.09 -10.31
C LEU A 126 20.05 15.54 -10.82
N THR A 127 20.13 15.86 -12.10
CA THR A 127 21.33 16.42 -12.73
C THR A 127 21.01 17.80 -13.27
N ALA A 128 21.90 18.76 -13.04
CA ALA A 128 21.85 20.08 -13.66
C ALA A 128 22.91 20.20 -14.73
N ARG A 129 22.53 20.81 -15.84
CA ARG A 129 23.42 21.24 -16.91
C ARG A 129 23.33 22.74 -17.05
N TYR A 130 24.48 23.40 -16.96
CA TYR A 130 24.64 24.82 -17.17
C TYR A 130 25.84 25.05 -18.09
N ARG A 131 25.62 25.67 -19.26
CA ARG A 131 26.59 25.68 -20.37
C ARG A 131 26.95 24.25 -20.80
N ASP A 132 28.24 23.94 -20.88
CA ASP A 132 28.77 22.63 -21.25
C ASP A 132 29.10 21.75 -20.04
N GLU A 133 28.78 22.21 -18.82
CA GLU A 133 29.03 21.47 -17.59
C GLU A 133 27.73 20.79 -17.10
N GLU A 134 27.83 19.52 -16.74
CA GLU A 134 26.77 18.73 -16.11
C GLU A 134 27.22 18.29 -14.72
N THR A 135 26.33 18.36 -13.72
CA THR A 135 26.63 18.05 -12.33
C THR A 135 25.43 17.40 -11.66
N LEU A 136 25.68 16.42 -10.79
CA LEU A 136 24.66 15.82 -9.93
C LEU A 136 24.21 16.86 -8.89
N LEU A 137 22.93 17.25 -8.93
CA LEU A 137 22.30 18.13 -7.97
C LEU A 137 21.84 17.38 -6.72
N ALA A 138 21.24 16.21 -6.85
CA ALA A 138 20.71 15.48 -5.70
C ALA A 138 20.50 14.00 -6.02
N ASN A 139 20.75 13.16 -5.04
CA ASN A 139 20.10 11.86 -4.94
C ASN A 139 19.00 12.02 -3.88
N LEU A 140 17.77 11.64 -4.21
CA LEU A 140 16.64 11.78 -3.30
C LEU A 140 15.66 10.63 -3.44
N ILE A 141 14.83 10.45 -2.43
CA ILE A 141 13.68 9.54 -2.48
C ILE A 141 12.42 10.38 -2.59
N VAL A 142 11.54 10.00 -3.52
CA VAL A 142 10.21 10.59 -3.67
C VAL A 142 9.17 9.58 -3.18
N LEU A 143 8.33 9.98 -2.24
CA LEU A 143 7.26 9.19 -1.64
C LEU A 143 5.87 9.74 -2.02
N PHE A 144 4.83 8.96 -1.73
CA PHE A 144 3.45 9.44 -1.81
C PHE A 144 3.20 10.57 -0.79
N ASN A 145 2.23 11.44 -1.09
CA ASN A 145 1.95 12.64 -0.30
C ASN A 145 0.51 12.74 0.21
N PRO A 146 0.22 12.24 1.43
CA PRO A 146 -1.07 12.43 2.09
C PRO A 146 -1.44 13.89 2.39
N TRP A 147 -0.46 14.80 2.37
CA TRP A 147 -0.65 16.23 2.61
C TRP A 147 -0.92 17.04 1.33
N CYS A 148 -0.74 16.45 0.15
CA CYS A 148 -0.98 17.11 -1.13
C CYS A 148 -2.42 16.82 -1.62
N PRO A 149 -3.30 17.83 -1.75
CA PRO A 149 -4.69 17.62 -2.20
C PRO A 149 -4.83 16.99 -3.60
N ASP A 150 -3.82 17.20 -4.45
CA ASP A 150 -3.79 16.68 -5.82
C ASP A 150 -3.33 15.22 -5.87
N ASP A 151 -2.71 14.71 -4.80
CA ASP A 151 -2.27 13.31 -4.72
C ASP A 151 -3.47 12.37 -4.53
N SER A 152 -3.42 11.21 -5.18
CA SER A 152 -4.44 10.16 -5.05
C SER A 152 -4.50 9.53 -3.66
N VAL A 153 -3.52 9.76 -2.78
CA VAL A 153 -3.56 9.34 -1.37
C VAL A 153 -3.85 10.48 -0.39
N SER A 154 -4.28 11.65 -0.88
CA SER A 154 -4.60 12.80 -0.04
C SER A 154 -5.58 12.44 1.07
N LEU A 155 -5.22 12.79 2.30
CA LEU A 155 -6.07 12.63 3.48
C LEU A 155 -6.20 13.98 4.17
N SER A 156 -7.43 14.51 4.26
CA SER A 156 -7.66 15.89 4.68
C SER A 156 -7.53 16.09 6.18
N ASP A 157 -7.85 15.07 6.98
CA ASP A 157 -7.81 15.15 8.44
C ASP A 157 -6.38 14.96 8.97
N GLU A 158 -5.90 15.94 9.74
CA GLU A 158 -4.54 15.90 10.27
C GLU A 158 -4.34 14.82 11.34
N ALA A 159 -5.33 14.57 12.21
CA ALA A 159 -5.21 13.53 13.22
C ALA A 159 -5.16 12.14 12.57
N GLU A 160 -5.93 11.93 11.51
CA GLU A 160 -5.86 10.71 10.71
C GLU A 160 -4.51 10.55 9.99
N ARG A 161 -3.93 11.62 9.43
CA ARG A 161 -2.57 11.57 8.86
C ARG A 161 -1.53 11.19 9.90
N GLN A 162 -1.63 11.75 11.10
CA GLN A 162 -0.73 11.39 12.19
C GLN A 162 -0.89 9.91 12.58
N GLU A 163 -2.11 9.39 12.69
CA GLU A 163 -2.34 7.98 13.05
C GLU A 163 -1.95 7.00 11.93
N TYR A 164 -2.34 7.29 10.69
CA TYR A 164 -2.28 6.32 9.59
C TYR A 164 -1.01 6.41 8.75
N VAL A 165 -0.13 7.38 9.02
CA VAL A 165 1.17 7.55 8.33
C VAL A 165 2.31 7.68 9.35
N MET A 166 2.16 8.57 10.33
CA MET A 166 3.27 8.96 11.21
C MET A 166 3.40 8.15 12.51
N ASN A 167 2.34 7.49 12.96
CA ASN A 167 2.36 6.69 14.17
C ASN A 167 3.05 5.34 13.90
N GLU A 168 4.04 5.00 14.71
CA GLU A 168 4.82 3.75 14.60
C GLU A 168 4.29 2.68 15.55
N HIS A 169 3.41 3.03 16.48
CA HIS A 169 2.86 2.11 17.47
C HIS A 169 1.40 1.78 17.15
N GLY A 170 1.15 0.51 16.87
CA GLY A 170 -0.16 -0.03 16.52
C GLY A 170 -0.74 -0.94 17.60
N ILE A 171 -2.02 -1.24 17.40
CA ILE A 171 -2.74 -2.29 18.13
C ILE A 171 -3.39 -3.18 17.09
N ILE A 172 -3.15 -4.49 17.20
CA ILE A 172 -3.80 -5.49 16.36
C ILE A 172 -4.73 -6.33 17.24
N TYR A 173 -5.98 -6.44 16.82
CA TYR A 173 -6.99 -7.23 17.53
C TYR A 173 -6.93 -8.70 17.11
N LYS A 174 -7.13 -9.62 18.06
CA LYS A 174 -7.04 -11.07 17.92
C LYS A 174 -8.05 -11.74 18.85
N GLY A 175 -8.04 -13.07 18.92
CA GLY A 175 -8.81 -13.86 19.89
C GLY A 175 -9.98 -14.56 19.23
N SER A 176 -11.18 -14.39 19.75
CA SER A 176 -12.42 -14.89 19.17
C SER A 176 -13.53 -13.85 19.25
N GLY A 177 -14.65 -14.10 18.56
CA GLY A 177 -15.81 -13.20 18.61
C GLY A 177 -16.35 -12.94 20.03
N ASP A 178 -16.17 -13.90 20.95
CA ASP A 178 -16.63 -13.81 22.34
C ASP A 178 -15.57 -13.22 23.29
N TYR A 179 -14.29 -13.30 22.91
CA TYR A 179 -13.18 -12.84 23.72
C TYR A 179 -12.14 -12.13 22.86
N LEU A 180 -12.37 -10.83 22.68
CA LEU A 180 -11.49 -9.95 21.92
C LEU A 180 -10.28 -9.62 22.79
N ILE A 181 -9.10 -9.94 22.28
CA ILE A 181 -7.83 -9.52 22.84
C ILE A 181 -7.10 -8.62 21.86
N SER A 182 -6.10 -7.91 22.34
CA SER A 182 -5.25 -7.07 21.51
C SER A 182 -3.78 -7.30 21.83
N ILE A 183 -2.95 -7.05 20.82
CA ILE A 183 -1.50 -7.01 20.97
C ILE A 183 -1.00 -5.65 20.51
N HIS A 184 0.03 -5.14 21.18
CA HIS A 184 0.80 -4.03 20.64
C HIS A 184 1.66 -4.52 19.48
N TRP A 185 1.80 -3.68 18.47
CA TRP A 185 2.64 -3.95 17.32
C TRP A 185 3.49 -2.73 17.02
N ASP A 186 4.81 -2.91 16.99
CA ASP A 186 5.74 -1.87 16.56
C ASP A 186 5.92 -1.92 15.04
N PHE A 187 5.33 -0.96 14.34
CA PHE A 187 5.49 -0.85 12.90
C PHE A 187 6.92 -0.43 12.52
N GLY A 188 7.59 0.39 13.32
CA GLY A 188 8.98 0.81 13.10
C GLY A 188 9.29 1.31 11.69
N GLN A 189 8.36 2.03 11.03
CA GLN A 189 8.55 2.44 9.64
C GLN A 189 9.67 3.47 9.46
N PHE A 190 10.11 4.16 10.51
CA PHE A 190 11.19 5.14 10.47
C PHE A 190 12.51 4.63 11.06
N GLU A 191 12.60 3.32 11.32
CA GLU A 191 13.84 2.67 11.71
C GLU A 191 14.91 2.70 10.60
N GLU A 192 16.16 2.44 10.99
CA GLU A 192 17.31 2.49 10.08
C GLU A 192 17.12 1.61 8.83
N ASP A 193 17.53 2.13 7.67
CA ASP A 193 17.42 1.48 6.35
C ASP A 193 16.00 1.21 5.86
N MET A 194 14.94 1.54 6.59
CA MET A 194 13.58 1.19 6.19
C MET A 194 13.23 1.72 4.79
N ALA A 195 13.64 2.95 4.45
CA ALA A 195 13.39 3.51 3.12
C ALA A 195 14.05 2.66 2.02
N LYS A 196 15.26 2.19 2.25
CA LYS A 196 15.98 1.30 1.35
C LYS A 196 15.31 -0.07 1.26
N ILE A 197 14.89 -0.64 2.39
CA ILE A 197 14.25 -1.95 2.45
C ILE A 197 12.90 -1.94 1.71
N CYS A 198 12.04 -0.96 1.97
CA CYS A 198 10.74 -0.87 1.30
C CYS A 198 10.85 -0.63 -0.20
N LEU A 199 11.82 0.17 -0.66
CA LEU A 199 12.08 0.30 -2.09
C LEU A 199 12.65 -0.98 -2.69
N LYS A 200 13.48 -1.72 -1.94
CA LYS A 200 14.01 -3.02 -2.38
C LYS A 200 12.91 -4.05 -2.59
N ILE A 201 11.84 -4.03 -1.79
CA ILE A 201 10.65 -4.89 -1.99
C ILE A 201 10.05 -4.68 -3.38
N LEU A 202 9.94 -3.42 -3.85
CA LEU A 202 9.43 -3.12 -5.19
C LEU A 202 10.40 -3.60 -6.28
N ASP A 203 11.70 -3.40 -6.07
CA ASP A 203 12.77 -3.71 -7.04
C ASP A 203 13.02 -5.22 -7.22
N VAL A 204 12.58 -6.07 -6.29
CA VAL A 204 12.68 -7.53 -6.41
C VAL A 204 11.34 -8.21 -6.71
N SER A 205 10.30 -7.41 -6.97
CA SER A 205 9.00 -7.95 -7.34
C SER A 205 9.03 -8.64 -8.70
N PRO A 206 8.22 -9.69 -8.93
CA PRO A 206 8.09 -10.31 -10.24
C PRO A 206 7.79 -9.30 -11.36
N ASN A 207 6.96 -8.29 -11.07
CA ASN A 207 6.65 -7.22 -12.02
C ASN A 207 7.89 -6.41 -12.43
N HIS A 208 8.77 -6.10 -11.48
CA HIS A 208 10.01 -5.41 -11.76
C HIS A 208 10.98 -6.30 -12.53
N LEU A 209 11.12 -7.57 -12.13
CA LEU A 209 12.01 -8.52 -12.81
C LEU A 209 11.58 -8.78 -14.26
N GLU A 210 10.27 -8.81 -14.53
CA GLU A 210 9.74 -8.98 -15.88
C GLU A 210 9.95 -7.73 -16.74
N ASN A 211 9.63 -6.54 -16.22
CA ASN A 211 9.76 -5.29 -16.97
C ASN A 211 10.06 -4.09 -16.04
N PRO A 212 11.34 -3.81 -15.76
CA PRO A 212 11.74 -2.74 -14.84
C PRO A 212 11.22 -1.35 -15.25
N ALA A 213 11.18 -1.07 -16.56
CA ALA A 213 10.74 0.21 -17.08
C ALA A 213 9.24 0.46 -16.85
N LYS A 214 8.42 -0.58 -17.08
CA LYS A 214 6.97 -0.51 -16.90
C LYS A 214 6.60 -0.49 -15.43
N ASP A 215 7.25 -1.30 -14.60
CA ASP A 215 7.06 -1.29 -13.15
C ASP A 215 7.41 0.08 -12.56
N ALA A 216 8.61 0.62 -12.85
CA ALA A 216 9.03 1.94 -12.37
C ALA A 216 8.05 3.06 -12.80
N SER A 217 7.48 2.97 -14.00
CA SER A 217 6.42 3.88 -14.46
C SER A 217 5.14 3.74 -13.65
N ALA A 218 4.71 2.51 -13.38
CA ALA A 218 3.45 2.19 -12.69
C ALA A 218 3.48 2.52 -11.19
N ARG A 219 4.66 2.69 -10.59
CA ARG A 219 4.85 3.17 -9.21
C ARG A 219 4.30 4.58 -8.94
N CYS A 220 3.77 5.29 -9.95
CA CYS A 220 2.97 6.51 -9.73
C CYS A 220 1.57 6.22 -9.15
N ASN A 221 1.09 4.99 -9.25
CA ASN A 221 -0.28 4.64 -8.89
C ASN A 221 -0.31 3.86 -7.55
N PRO A 222 -0.97 4.39 -6.49
CA PRO A 222 -1.06 3.68 -5.22
C PRO A 222 -1.83 2.35 -5.34
N ILE A 223 -2.74 2.20 -6.31
CA ILE A 223 -3.45 0.94 -6.58
C ILE A 223 -2.45 -0.14 -7.00
N TYR A 224 -1.54 0.21 -7.91
CA TYR A 224 -0.49 -0.68 -8.39
C TYR A 224 0.48 -1.05 -7.26
N VAL A 225 0.99 -0.05 -6.54
CA VAL A 225 1.92 -0.26 -5.43
C VAL A 225 1.29 -1.13 -4.34
N SER A 226 0.02 -0.91 -3.99
CA SER A 226 -0.68 -1.73 -2.99
C SER A 226 -0.75 -3.19 -3.38
N ARG A 227 -1.02 -3.47 -4.66
CA ARG A 227 -1.12 -4.84 -5.18
C ARG A 227 0.25 -5.54 -5.24
N VAL A 228 1.28 -4.83 -5.69
CA VAL A 228 2.67 -5.34 -5.67
C VAL A 228 3.12 -5.63 -4.25
N VAL A 229 2.88 -4.71 -3.31
CA VAL A 229 3.26 -4.91 -1.90
C VAL A 229 2.48 -6.05 -1.27
N SER A 230 1.16 -6.16 -1.49
CA SER A 230 0.35 -7.30 -1.02
C SER A 230 0.96 -8.65 -1.45
N ALA A 231 1.34 -8.77 -2.73
CA ALA A 231 2.00 -9.95 -3.26
C ALA A 231 3.37 -10.20 -2.60
N MET A 232 4.18 -9.16 -2.46
CA MET A 232 5.56 -9.30 -1.98
C MET A 232 5.69 -9.53 -0.48
N ILE A 233 4.66 -9.25 0.31
CA ILE A 233 4.70 -9.47 1.76
C ILE A 233 4.67 -10.96 2.09
N ASN A 234 3.99 -11.78 1.29
CA ASN A 234 4.00 -13.23 1.43
C ASN A 234 4.90 -13.90 0.39
N SER A 235 5.45 -15.08 0.71
CA SER A 235 6.30 -15.84 -0.20
C SER A 235 5.55 -16.89 -1.03
N GLY A 236 4.24 -16.71 -1.27
CA GLY A 236 3.39 -17.69 -1.94
C GLY A 236 3.76 -17.93 -3.41
N ASP A 237 4.32 -16.94 -4.09
CA ASP A 237 4.80 -17.02 -5.48
C ASP A 237 6.32 -16.86 -5.60
N GLU A 238 7.06 -17.24 -4.55
CA GLU A 238 8.53 -17.07 -4.42
C GLU A 238 8.96 -15.60 -4.16
N TYR A 239 10.14 -15.37 -3.58
CA TYR A 239 10.77 -14.03 -3.35
C TYR A 239 10.12 -13.06 -2.35
N GLY A 240 9.01 -13.43 -1.72
CA GLY A 240 8.34 -12.58 -0.73
C GLY A 240 9.04 -12.45 0.64
N VAL A 241 8.51 -11.56 1.49
CA VAL A 241 9.10 -11.23 2.79
C VAL A 241 8.92 -12.33 3.83
N LEU A 242 7.73 -12.92 3.94
CA LEU A 242 7.37 -13.87 4.98
C LEU A 242 6.85 -15.19 4.43
N GLU A 243 7.26 -16.29 5.05
CA GLU A 243 6.70 -17.62 4.82
C GLU A 243 5.58 -17.91 5.84
N GLY A 244 4.40 -18.30 5.35
CA GLY A 244 3.24 -18.59 6.18
C GLY A 244 3.30 -19.97 6.84
N ARG A 245 2.93 -20.07 8.12
CA ARG A 245 2.71 -21.36 8.80
C ARG A 245 1.64 -21.25 9.89
N TRP A 246 0.56 -22.01 9.73
CA TRP A 246 -0.62 -21.97 10.61
C TRP A 246 -0.64 -23.05 11.70
N ALA A 247 0.22 -24.07 11.58
CA ALA A 247 0.36 -25.12 12.58
C ALA A 247 1.82 -25.47 12.81
N GLY A 248 2.14 -25.84 14.05
CA GLY A 248 3.42 -26.47 14.36
C GLY A 248 3.56 -27.78 13.57
N PRO A 249 4.78 -28.25 13.32
CA PRO A 249 6.06 -27.78 13.85
C PRO A 249 6.63 -26.48 13.21
N PHE A 250 7.13 -25.46 13.95
CA PHE A 250 7.74 -24.22 13.39
C PHE A 250 9.27 -24.29 13.13
N TRP A 251 9.78 -25.35 12.49
CA TRP A 251 11.23 -25.59 12.45
C TRP A 251 11.96 -24.63 11.50
N GLY A 252 13.14 -24.16 11.89
CA GLY A 252 13.96 -23.28 11.06
C GLY A 252 13.50 -21.82 11.03
N GLY A 253 12.55 -21.45 11.88
CA GLY A 253 12.04 -20.09 12.04
C GLY A 253 11.46 -19.87 13.43
N ASP A 254 10.82 -18.72 13.59
CA ASP A 254 10.17 -18.31 14.83
C ASP A 254 8.67 -18.61 14.75
N GLU A 255 8.06 -18.92 15.90
CA GLU A 255 6.60 -19.03 15.99
C GLU A 255 5.96 -17.68 15.62
N PRO A 256 4.86 -17.63 14.84
CA PRO A 256 4.24 -16.35 14.46
C PRO A 256 3.85 -15.43 15.63
N SER A 257 3.60 -16.00 16.81
CA SER A 257 3.29 -15.27 18.05
C SER A 257 4.52 -14.62 18.72
N HIS A 258 5.73 -14.99 18.32
CA HIS A 258 6.99 -14.40 18.79
C HIS A 258 7.15 -12.94 18.36
N TRP A 259 6.64 -12.59 17.17
CA TRP A 259 6.81 -11.26 16.61
C TRP A 259 5.96 -10.22 17.33
N SER A 260 6.60 -9.10 17.68
CA SER A 260 5.95 -7.91 18.27
C SER A 260 6.09 -6.66 17.38
N GLY A 261 6.67 -6.79 16.19
CA GLY A 261 6.91 -5.66 15.31
C GLY A 261 7.48 -6.05 13.94
N SER A 262 7.42 -5.11 13.01
CA SER A 262 7.75 -5.34 11.60
C SER A 262 9.22 -5.17 11.26
N TYR A 263 9.91 -4.23 11.92
CA TYR A 263 11.30 -3.89 11.61
C TYR A 263 12.25 -5.09 11.70
N PRO A 264 12.22 -5.94 12.75
CA PRO A 264 13.09 -7.12 12.82
C PRO A 264 12.90 -8.10 11.65
N ILE A 265 11.66 -8.25 11.17
CA ILE A 265 11.32 -9.12 10.04
C ILE A 265 11.91 -8.53 8.75
N LEU A 266 11.62 -7.25 8.47
CA LEU A 266 12.04 -6.56 7.25
C LEU A 266 13.57 -6.45 7.16
N LYS A 267 14.23 -6.10 8.27
CA LYS A 267 15.69 -6.05 8.35
C LYS A 267 16.30 -7.42 8.16
N ARG A 268 15.73 -8.47 8.77
CA ARG A 268 16.20 -9.86 8.58
C ARG A 268 16.07 -10.28 7.12
N TRP A 269 14.90 -10.10 6.51
CA TRP A 269 14.65 -10.40 5.09
C TRP A 269 15.70 -9.73 4.18
N HIS A 270 15.95 -8.44 4.39
CA HIS A 270 16.93 -7.70 3.62
C HIS A 270 18.37 -8.24 3.84
N ASN A 271 18.74 -8.54 5.09
CA ASN A 271 20.09 -9.02 5.43
C ASN A 271 20.39 -10.43 4.94
N ILE A 272 19.38 -11.30 4.82
CA ILE A 272 19.54 -12.66 4.28
C ILE A 272 19.42 -12.70 2.76
N GLY A 273 19.54 -11.56 2.07
CA GLY A 273 19.52 -11.50 0.61
C GLY A 273 18.12 -11.63 0.01
N CYS A 274 17.10 -11.07 0.67
CA CYS A 274 15.70 -11.09 0.24
C CYS A 274 15.07 -12.51 0.21
N HIS A 275 15.55 -13.42 1.05
CA HIS A 275 14.91 -14.73 1.25
C HIS A 275 13.78 -14.63 2.29
N PRO A 276 12.71 -15.44 2.18
CA PRO A 276 11.58 -15.39 3.11
C PRO A 276 11.98 -15.63 4.57
N VAL A 277 11.43 -14.80 5.46
CA VAL A 277 11.54 -14.97 6.91
C VAL A 277 10.47 -15.93 7.40
N LYS A 278 10.88 -16.90 8.22
CA LYS A 278 10.03 -17.93 8.80
C LYS A 278 9.72 -17.58 10.26
N TYR A 279 8.48 -17.56 10.74
CA TYR A 279 7.19 -17.72 10.06
C TYR A 279 6.23 -16.57 10.37
N GLY A 280 5.20 -16.40 9.53
CA GLY A 280 4.11 -15.44 9.73
C GLY A 280 2.70 -16.07 9.68
N GLN A 281 1.74 -15.34 10.23
CA GLN A 281 0.29 -15.56 10.08
C GLN A 281 -0.38 -14.22 9.73
N CYS A 282 -1.69 -14.19 9.48
CA CYS A 282 -2.41 -13.01 8.95
C CYS A 282 -2.05 -11.68 9.63
N TRP A 283 -2.03 -11.63 10.97
CA TRP A 283 -1.67 -10.39 11.70
C TRP A 283 -0.21 -9.96 11.50
N VAL A 284 0.71 -10.92 11.32
CA VAL A 284 2.13 -10.65 11.04
C VAL A 284 2.26 -10.07 9.63
N PHE A 285 1.59 -10.67 8.64
CA PHE A 285 1.57 -10.16 7.27
C PHE A 285 0.98 -8.74 7.22
N ALA A 286 -0.18 -8.51 7.84
CA ALA A 286 -0.81 -7.20 7.88
C ALA A 286 0.05 -6.16 8.62
N GLY A 287 0.69 -6.55 9.74
CA GLY A 287 1.61 -5.69 10.49
C GLY A 287 2.81 -5.25 9.66
N VAL A 288 3.47 -6.19 8.98
CA VAL A 288 4.61 -5.90 8.10
C VAL A 288 4.19 -5.04 6.90
N MET A 289 3.05 -5.36 6.28
CA MET A 289 2.52 -4.56 5.18
C MET A 289 2.21 -3.13 5.60
N CYS A 290 1.61 -2.93 6.79
CA CYS A 290 1.32 -1.60 7.33
C CYS A 290 2.60 -0.74 7.39
N SER A 291 3.70 -1.27 7.91
CA SER A 291 4.98 -0.56 7.97
C SER A 291 5.47 -0.11 6.61
N VAL A 292 5.41 -1.01 5.62
CA VAL A 292 5.84 -0.72 4.24
C VAL A 292 4.94 0.38 3.64
N MET A 293 3.63 0.24 3.74
CA MET A 293 2.68 1.19 3.16
C MET A 293 2.77 2.58 3.80
N ARG A 294 2.88 2.65 5.15
CA ARG A 294 3.09 3.91 5.88
C ARG A 294 4.37 4.62 5.46
N LEU A 295 5.47 3.87 5.33
CA LEU A 295 6.73 4.45 4.86
C LEU A 295 6.62 5.01 3.45
N LEU A 296 6.03 4.25 2.52
CA LEU A 296 5.83 4.69 1.15
C LEU A 296 4.90 5.91 1.04
N GLY A 297 4.17 6.23 2.13
CA GLY A 297 3.31 7.40 2.25
C GLY A 297 1.85 7.11 1.88
N ILE A 298 1.43 5.85 1.87
CA ILE A 298 0.02 5.47 1.67
C ILE A 298 -0.62 5.34 3.07
N PRO A 299 -1.60 6.19 3.44
CA PRO A 299 -2.23 6.08 4.75
C PRO A 299 -2.92 4.73 4.89
N CYS A 300 -2.65 4.02 5.99
CA CYS A 300 -3.22 2.69 6.20
C CYS A 300 -3.43 2.32 7.67
N ARG A 301 -4.36 1.39 7.88
CA ARG A 301 -4.72 0.84 9.20
C ARG A 301 -4.96 -0.66 9.13
N VAL A 302 -4.55 -1.37 10.17
CA VAL A 302 -4.75 -2.82 10.30
C VAL A 302 -6.19 -3.09 10.76
N VAL A 303 -6.86 -4.01 10.10
CA VAL A 303 -8.25 -4.38 10.36
C VAL A 303 -8.35 -5.85 10.70
N THR A 304 -9.06 -6.16 11.78
CA THR A 304 -9.38 -7.52 12.20
C THR A 304 -10.85 -7.81 11.97
N ASN A 305 -11.17 -8.88 11.27
CA ASN A 305 -12.50 -9.43 11.09
C ASN A 305 -12.65 -10.71 11.92
N TYR A 306 -13.69 -10.82 12.75
CA TYR A 306 -13.95 -12.05 13.52
C TYR A 306 -14.96 -12.93 12.80
N GLN A 307 -14.83 -14.25 12.98
CA GLN A 307 -15.61 -15.23 12.21
C GLN A 307 -15.44 -14.98 10.70
N SER A 308 -14.19 -14.87 10.24
CA SER A 308 -13.87 -14.53 8.86
C SER A 308 -13.99 -15.76 7.99
N ALA A 309 -14.85 -15.71 6.98
CA ALA A 309 -15.02 -16.82 6.05
C ALA A 309 -13.87 -16.86 5.03
N HIS A 310 -13.43 -18.06 4.67
CA HIS A 310 -12.60 -18.30 3.50
C HIS A 310 -13.43 -19.16 2.53
N ASP A 311 -14.06 -18.49 1.56
CA ASP A 311 -14.81 -19.13 0.47
C ASP A 311 -13.86 -19.48 -0.67
N SER A 312 -13.57 -20.77 -0.82
CA SER A 312 -12.63 -21.27 -1.82
C SER A 312 -13.24 -21.43 -3.22
N ASN A 313 -14.57 -21.38 -3.34
CA ASN A 313 -15.29 -21.73 -4.56
C ASN A 313 -16.11 -20.54 -5.15
N LYS A 314 -16.16 -19.41 -4.44
CA LYS A 314 -16.80 -18.14 -4.83
C LYS A 314 -18.32 -18.24 -4.97
N ASN A 315 -18.96 -19.10 -4.18
CA ASN A 315 -20.42 -19.24 -4.16
C ASN A 315 -21.10 -18.43 -3.04
N LEU A 316 -20.32 -17.79 -2.15
CA LEU A 316 -20.75 -17.05 -0.95
C LEU A 316 -21.38 -17.92 0.15
N ILE A 317 -21.12 -19.21 0.10
CA ILE A 317 -21.59 -20.22 1.04
C ILE A 317 -20.38 -20.94 1.60
N ILE A 318 -20.30 -21.03 2.93
CA ILE A 318 -19.31 -21.85 3.62
C ILE A 318 -19.97 -23.14 4.06
N ASP A 319 -19.57 -24.25 3.45
CA ASP A 319 -20.04 -25.58 3.82
C ASP A 319 -19.21 -26.14 4.98
N VAL A 320 -19.87 -26.41 6.12
CA VAL A 320 -19.27 -27.07 7.29
C VAL A 320 -19.80 -28.49 7.36
N TYR A 321 -18.92 -29.49 7.33
CA TYR A 321 -19.32 -30.89 7.31
C TYR A 321 -19.10 -31.57 8.67
N HIS A 322 -20.15 -32.19 9.19
CA HIS A 322 -20.15 -32.97 10.41
C HIS A 322 -20.36 -34.44 10.05
N ALA A 323 -19.50 -35.33 10.54
CA ALA A 323 -19.61 -36.77 10.30
C ALA A 323 -20.56 -37.44 11.30
N ASP A 324 -21.44 -38.31 10.82
CA ASP A 324 -22.22 -39.21 11.68
C ASP A 324 -21.33 -40.29 12.31
N TYR A 325 -21.82 -40.98 13.34
CA TYR A 325 -21.05 -41.99 14.07
C TYR A 325 -20.52 -43.10 13.13
N GLY A 326 -19.19 -43.27 13.11
CA GLY A 326 -18.53 -44.26 12.25
C GLY A 326 -18.29 -43.78 10.81
N VAL A 327 -18.63 -42.54 10.47
CA VAL A 327 -18.35 -41.91 9.17
C VAL A 327 -17.03 -41.13 9.27
N ARG A 328 -16.24 -41.17 8.20
CA ARG A 328 -15.02 -40.36 8.09
C ARG A 328 -15.41 -38.90 7.83
N GLU A 329 -14.73 -37.97 8.49
CA GLU A 329 -14.88 -36.53 8.24
C GLU A 329 -14.65 -36.20 6.76
N LYS A 330 -15.56 -35.39 6.20
CA LYS A 330 -15.44 -34.89 4.84
C LYS A 330 -14.53 -33.68 4.84
N GLU A 331 -13.46 -33.74 4.08
CA GLU A 331 -12.55 -32.61 3.90
C GLU A 331 -13.22 -31.51 3.07
N THR A 332 -13.04 -30.26 3.50
CA THR A 332 -13.43 -29.05 2.77
C THR A 332 -12.28 -28.05 2.82
N LYS A 333 -12.20 -27.21 1.78
CA LYS A 333 -11.28 -26.06 1.77
C LYS A 333 -11.93 -24.82 2.37
N ASP A 334 -13.26 -24.77 2.43
CA ASP A 334 -13.98 -23.67 3.03
C ASP A 334 -13.77 -23.71 4.55
N SER A 335 -13.59 -22.55 5.14
CA SER A 335 -13.37 -22.45 6.59
C SER A 335 -13.90 -21.14 7.15
N VAL A 336 -14.20 -21.14 8.44
CA VAL A 336 -14.47 -19.92 9.21
C VAL A 336 -13.34 -19.76 10.21
N TRP A 337 -12.51 -18.74 10.03
CA TRP A 337 -11.41 -18.43 10.92
C TRP A 337 -11.94 -17.66 12.12
N ASN A 338 -11.45 -17.98 13.33
CA ASN A 338 -11.80 -17.25 14.56
C ASN A 338 -11.66 -15.73 14.38
N TYR A 339 -10.58 -15.33 13.70
CA TYR A 339 -10.37 -14.00 13.16
C TYR A 339 -9.41 -14.07 11.98
N HIS A 340 -9.49 -13.05 11.14
CA HIS A 340 -8.54 -12.77 10.07
C HIS A 340 -8.15 -11.30 10.09
N VAL A 341 -6.94 -10.98 9.63
CA VAL A 341 -6.38 -9.63 9.70
C VAL A 341 -5.83 -9.22 8.34
N TRP A 342 -6.26 -8.06 7.87
CA TRP A 342 -5.79 -7.43 6.63
C TRP A 342 -5.46 -5.95 6.85
N LEU A 343 -5.14 -5.24 5.77
CA LEU A 343 -4.89 -3.81 5.78
C LEU A 343 -5.99 -3.06 5.03
N GLU A 344 -6.39 -1.90 5.54
CA GLU A 344 -7.10 -0.90 4.74
C GLU A 344 -6.13 0.21 4.34
N CYS A 345 -6.06 0.52 3.04
CA CYS A 345 -5.27 1.61 2.49
C CYS A 345 -6.18 2.72 1.94
N TRP A 346 -5.88 3.97 2.26
CA TRP A 346 -6.62 5.13 1.78
C TRP A 346 -6.11 5.60 0.41
N MET A 347 -6.96 5.57 -0.61
CA MET A 347 -6.63 6.09 -1.94
C MET A 347 -7.87 6.39 -2.78
N ARG A 348 -7.68 7.17 -3.85
CA ARG A 348 -8.66 7.34 -4.93
C ARG A 348 -8.69 6.13 -5.87
N ARG A 349 -9.87 5.84 -6.44
CA ARG A 349 -10.16 4.73 -7.38
C ARG A 349 -10.65 5.26 -8.72
N THR A 350 -9.80 6.07 -9.35
CA THR A 350 -10.07 6.66 -10.67
C THR A 350 -10.21 5.63 -11.79
N ASP A 351 -9.75 4.39 -11.57
CA ASP A 351 -9.95 3.23 -12.42
C ASP A 351 -11.39 2.69 -12.38
N LEU A 352 -12.12 2.89 -11.27
CA LEU A 352 -13.49 2.40 -11.10
C LEU A 352 -14.55 3.47 -11.38
N ALA A 353 -14.35 4.70 -10.88
CA ALA A 353 -15.32 5.78 -11.05
C ALA A 353 -14.65 7.16 -11.01
N LYS A 354 -15.00 8.02 -11.96
CA LYS A 354 -14.44 9.38 -12.07
C LYS A 354 -14.99 10.37 -11.04
N ASP A 355 -16.17 10.09 -10.49
CA ASP A 355 -16.85 10.91 -9.50
C ASP A 355 -16.37 10.63 -8.06
N GLY A 356 -15.37 9.76 -7.90
CA GLY A 356 -14.82 9.38 -6.60
C GLY A 356 -15.75 8.48 -5.79
N LYS A 357 -16.77 7.84 -6.41
CA LYS A 357 -17.72 6.97 -5.69
C LYS A 357 -17.00 5.94 -4.81
N TYR A 358 -15.90 5.37 -5.28
CA TYR A 358 -15.14 4.30 -4.61
C TYR A 358 -13.82 4.76 -3.97
N ASP A 359 -13.61 6.08 -3.87
CA ASP A 359 -12.47 6.63 -3.16
C ASP A 359 -12.58 6.35 -1.65
N GLY A 360 -11.44 6.32 -0.98
CA GLY A 360 -11.34 6.12 0.47
C GLY A 360 -10.67 4.79 0.82
N TRP A 361 -11.17 4.11 1.85
CA TRP A 361 -10.59 2.86 2.34
C TRP A 361 -10.75 1.69 1.35
N GLN A 362 -9.63 1.05 1.05
CA GLN A 362 -9.53 -0.13 0.20
C GLN A 362 -8.92 -1.28 0.99
N VAL A 363 -9.58 -2.44 1.00
CA VAL A 363 -9.04 -3.68 1.56
C VAL A 363 -7.87 -4.17 0.72
N VAL A 364 -6.75 -4.44 1.37
CA VAL A 364 -5.57 -5.05 0.79
C VAL A 364 -5.10 -6.14 1.75
N ASP A 365 -5.18 -7.39 1.33
CA ASP A 365 -4.82 -8.53 2.18
C ASP A 365 -3.50 -9.15 1.68
N PRO A 366 -2.42 -9.11 2.48
CA PRO A 366 -1.15 -9.74 2.15
C PRO A 366 -1.12 -11.25 2.45
N THR A 367 -2.17 -11.82 3.04
CA THR A 367 -2.22 -13.24 3.42
C THR A 367 -2.49 -14.11 2.18
N PRO A 368 -1.68 -15.15 1.92
CA PRO A 368 -1.81 -15.96 0.70
C PRO A 368 -2.97 -16.96 0.82
N GLN A 369 -4.22 -16.47 0.70
CA GLN A 369 -5.43 -17.31 0.70
C GLN A 369 -5.78 -17.76 -0.72
N GLU A 370 -6.11 -16.82 -1.60
CA GLU A 370 -6.53 -17.06 -2.98
C GLU A 370 -5.63 -16.35 -3.98
N LYS A 371 -5.52 -16.91 -5.18
CA LYS A 371 -4.79 -16.27 -6.27
C LYS A 371 -5.68 -15.27 -7.01
N SER A 372 -5.17 -14.05 -7.19
CA SER A 372 -5.74 -13.00 -8.02
C SER A 372 -4.84 -12.77 -9.24
N ASP A 373 -5.37 -12.94 -10.45
CA ASP A 373 -4.62 -12.88 -11.71
C ASP A 373 -3.34 -13.75 -11.71
N GLY A 374 -3.40 -14.92 -11.06
CA GLY A 374 -2.30 -15.90 -11.02
C GLY A 374 -1.30 -15.74 -9.86
N ALA A 375 -1.40 -14.66 -9.07
CA ALA A 375 -0.52 -14.37 -7.93
C ALA A 375 -1.30 -14.32 -6.60
N TYR A 376 -0.66 -14.72 -5.49
CA TYR A 376 -1.14 -14.59 -4.13
C TYR A 376 -1.09 -13.13 -3.67
N CYS A 377 -2.06 -12.36 -4.13
CA CYS A 377 -2.32 -10.99 -3.73
C CYS A 377 -3.83 -10.76 -3.68
N CYS A 378 -4.26 -9.81 -2.86
CA CYS A 378 -5.67 -9.48 -2.74
C CYS A 378 -5.87 -7.97 -2.58
N GLY A 379 -6.78 -7.43 -3.38
CA GLY A 379 -7.12 -6.02 -3.42
C GLY A 379 -6.25 -5.20 -4.37
N PRO A 380 -6.41 -3.86 -4.35
CA PRO A 380 -7.28 -3.10 -3.45
C PRO A 380 -8.79 -3.22 -3.78
N ALA A 381 -9.59 -3.64 -2.80
CA ALA A 381 -11.05 -3.78 -2.90
C ALA A 381 -11.75 -2.61 -2.16
N PRO A 382 -12.62 -1.80 -2.79
CA PRO A 382 -13.23 -0.68 -2.09
C PRO A 382 -14.17 -1.16 -0.97
N VAL A 383 -13.96 -0.71 0.26
CA VAL A 383 -14.84 -1.06 1.40
C VAL A 383 -16.29 -0.68 1.11
N LYS A 384 -16.51 0.43 0.39
CA LYS A 384 -17.84 0.86 -0.06
C LYS A 384 -18.50 -0.12 -1.05
N ALA A 385 -17.71 -0.74 -1.93
CA ALA A 385 -18.22 -1.76 -2.85
C ALA A 385 -18.61 -3.03 -2.09
N ILE A 386 -17.84 -3.40 -1.05
CA ILE A 386 -18.16 -4.49 -0.14
C ILE A 386 -19.46 -4.23 0.59
N LEU A 387 -19.63 -3.04 1.18
CA LEU A 387 -20.87 -2.62 1.84
C LEU A 387 -22.10 -2.78 0.94
N ASN A 388 -21.97 -2.35 -0.33
CA ASN A 388 -23.06 -2.37 -1.29
C ASN A 388 -23.27 -3.71 -2.01
N GLY A 389 -22.40 -4.71 -1.79
CA GLY A 389 -22.44 -5.98 -2.51
C GLY A 389 -22.16 -5.86 -4.02
N GLU A 390 -21.34 -4.88 -4.42
CA GLU A 390 -20.99 -4.62 -5.83
C GLU A 390 -19.81 -5.53 -6.27
N THR A 391 -20.02 -6.85 -6.23
CA THR A 391 -18.96 -7.87 -6.39
C THR A 391 -18.34 -7.96 -7.79
N ASP A 392 -18.96 -7.38 -8.83
CA ASP A 392 -18.41 -7.41 -10.19
C ASP A 392 -17.18 -6.47 -10.38
N LEU A 393 -16.81 -5.70 -9.34
CA LEU A 393 -15.74 -4.70 -9.40
C LEU A 393 -14.35 -5.27 -9.12
N LYS A 394 -13.34 -4.62 -9.71
CA LYS A 394 -11.94 -4.86 -9.37
C LYS A 394 -11.55 -4.14 -8.07
N TYR A 395 -10.65 -4.67 -7.26
CA TYR A 395 -10.01 -5.98 -7.33
C TYR A 395 -10.58 -6.85 -6.21
N ASP A 396 -10.76 -8.15 -6.47
CA ASP A 396 -11.05 -9.18 -5.46
C ASP A 396 -12.28 -8.92 -4.56
N VAL A 397 -13.18 -8.04 -4.99
CA VAL A 397 -14.41 -7.68 -4.24
C VAL A 397 -15.27 -8.90 -3.92
N PRO A 398 -15.48 -9.91 -4.81
CA PRO A 398 -16.23 -11.11 -4.45
C PRO A 398 -15.63 -11.87 -3.27
N PHE A 399 -14.30 -12.00 -3.24
CA PHE A 399 -13.59 -12.74 -2.19
C PHE A 399 -13.74 -12.01 -0.85
N VAL A 400 -13.37 -10.72 -0.81
CA VAL A 400 -13.49 -9.90 0.40
C VAL A 400 -14.94 -9.80 0.88
N TYR A 401 -15.91 -9.79 -0.03
CA TYR A 401 -17.32 -9.80 0.33
C TYR A 401 -17.72 -11.09 1.04
N ALA A 402 -17.24 -12.24 0.55
CA ALA A 402 -17.45 -13.52 1.19
C ALA A 402 -16.87 -13.54 2.62
N GLU A 403 -15.67 -12.99 2.82
CA GLU A 403 -15.00 -12.94 4.13
C GLU A 403 -15.86 -12.31 5.24
N VAL A 404 -16.76 -11.39 4.88
CA VAL A 404 -17.61 -10.64 5.82
C VAL A 404 -19.11 -10.92 5.71
N ASN A 405 -19.58 -11.60 4.67
CA ASN A 405 -21.02 -11.81 4.41
C ASN A 405 -21.40 -13.24 3.95
N ALA A 406 -20.47 -14.21 3.93
CA ALA A 406 -20.82 -15.56 3.51
C ALA A 406 -21.84 -16.22 4.47
N ASP A 407 -22.81 -16.93 3.90
CA ASP A 407 -23.77 -17.72 4.66
C ASP A 407 -23.11 -19.07 5.01
N CYS A 408 -23.25 -19.57 6.24
CA CYS A 408 -22.72 -20.88 6.65
C CYS A 408 -23.82 -21.94 6.58
N ILE A 409 -23.53 -23.09 5.97
CA ILE A 409 -24.42 -24.24 5.96
C ILE A 409 -23.71 -25.42 6.61
N ASP A 410 -24.27 -25.91 7.70
CA ASP A 410 -23.80 -27.09 8.41
C ASP A 410 -24.51 -28.33 7.86
N TRP A 411 -23.73 -29.29 7.34
CA TRP A 411 -24.19 -30.53 6.73
C TRP A 411 -23.82 -31.74 7.60
N LEU A 412 -24.78 -32.62 7.86
CA LEU A 412 -24.52 -33.94 8.43
C LEU A 412 -24.26 -34.95 7.30
N CYS A 413 -23.08 -35.56 7.30
CA CYS A 413 -22.66 -36.60 6.37
C CYS A 413 -23.03 -37.98 6.94
N LYS A 414 -23.97 -38.67 6.29
CA LYS A 414 -24.42 -40.01 6.68
C LYS A 414 -23.57 -41.12 6.06
N ALA A 415 -23.66 -42.32 6.63
CA ALA A 415 -22.91 -43.49 6.17
C ALA A 415 -23.25 -43.93 4.73
N ASP A 416 -24.44 -43.62 4.24
CA ASP A 416 -24.86 -43.86 2.85
C ASP A 416 -24.35 -42.81 1.85
N GLY A 417 -23.59 -41.82 2.32
CA GLY A 417 -23.06 -40.71 1.52
C GLY A 417 -24.04 -39.56 1.32
N THR A 418 -25.26 -39.64 1.85
CA THR A 418 -26.22 -38.52 1.79
C THR A 418 -25.81 -37.40 2.74
N MET A 419 -26.07 -36.17 2.32
CA MET A 419 -25.82 -34.96 3.11
C MET A 419 -27.16 -34.33 3.50
N VAL A 420 -27.34 -34.09 4.79
CA VAL A 420 -28.53 -33.44 5.32
C VAL A 420 -28.14 -32.07 5.85
N ASN A 421 -28.77 -31.01 5.36
CA ASN A 421 -28.63 -29.69 5.97
C ASN A 421 -29.23 -29.76 7.39
N ILE A 422 -28.39 -29.56 8.40
CA ILE A 422 -28.79 -29.57 9.80
C ILE A 422 -28.90 -28.16 10.38
N PHE A 423 -28.23 -27.16 9.78
CA PHE A 423 -28.31 -25.78 10.21
C PHE A 423 -27.85 -24.82 9.10
N SER A 424 -28.54 -23.68 8.97
CA SER A 424 -28.14 -22.58 8.09
C SER A 424 -28.03 -21.30 8.91
N ASP A 425 -26.89 -20.62 8.79
CA ASP A 425 -26.56 -19.41 9.54
C ASP A 425 -26.11 -18.29 8.62
N THR A 426 -26.95 -17.28 8.48
CA THR A 426 -26.69 -16.11 7.62
C THR A 426 -26.04 -14.95 8.37
N LYS A 427 -25.66 -15.17 9.64
CA LYS A 427 -25.26 -14.12 10.58
C LYS A 427 -23.89 -14.36 11.21
N ARG A 428 -23.41 -15.60 11.21
CA ARG A 428 -22.15 -16.00 11.86
C ARG A 428 -20.95 -15.17 11.43
N VAL A 429 -20.83 -14.93 10.12
CA VAL A 429 -19.62 -14.41 9.48
C VAL A 429 -19.54 -12.89 9.59
N GLY A 430 -18.31 -12.38 9.71
CA GLY A 430 -18.05 -10.95 9.55
C GLY A 430 -18.42 -10.12 10.78
N GLN A 431 -17.93 -10.49 11.96
CA GLN A 431 -18.33 -9.89 13.22
C GLN A 431 -17.24 -8.98 13.81
N ASN A 432 -17.67 -7.99 14.61
CA ASN A 432 -16.79 -7.11 15.38
C ASN A 432 -15.58 -6.60 14.59
N ILE A 433 -15.77 -6.16 13.34
CA ILE A 433 -14.67 -5.73 12.48
C ILE A 433 -14.02 -4.52 13.15
N SER A 434 -12.74 -4.64 13.49
CA SER A 434 -12.08 -3.77 14.46
C SER A 434 -10.78 -3.20 13.92
N THR A 435 -10.52 -1.93 14.25
CA THR A 435 -9.23 -1.25 14.05
C THR A 435 -8.89 -0.44 15.30
N LYS A 436 -7.62 -0.04 15.43
CA LYS A 436 -7.22 0.96 16.43
C LYS A 436 -7.87 2.31 16.09
N ALA A 437 -8.35 3.02 17.11
CA ALA A 437 -8.90 4.37 16.96
C ALA A 437 -7.80 5.43 16.76
N VAL A 438 -8.16 6.53 16.11
CA VAL A 438 -7.27 7.66 15.88
C VAL A 438 -6.91 8.32 17.21
N GLY A 439 -5.61 8.43 17.50
CA GLY A 439 -5.11 9.14 18.69
C GLY A 439 -5.37 8.46 20.03
N SER A 440 -5.88 7.22 20.05
CA SER A 440 -6.07 6.45 21.28
C SER A 440 -5.80 4.96 21.10
N ASP A 441 -5.66 4.25 22.21
CA ASP A 441 -5.46 2.79 22.25
C ASP A 441 -6.77 2.01 22.33
N THR A 442 -7.90 2.67 22.08
CA THR A 442 -9.22 2.05 22.14
C THR A 442 -9.59 1.38 20.83
N ARG A 443 -10.45 0.35 20.92
CA ARG A 443 -11.04 -0.32 19.77
C ARG A 443 -12.06 0.59 19.09
N LEU A 444 -11.92 0.73 17.77
CA LEU A 444 -12.95 1.28 16.90
C LEU A 444 -13.62 0.14 16.15
N ASP A 445 -14.92 0.00 16.33
CA ASP A 445 -15.75 -0.93 15.56
C ASP A 445 -16.14 -0.31 14.21
N ILE A 446 -15.77 -0.96 13.12
CA ILE A 446 -16.04 -0.54 11.75
C ILE A 446 -16.91 -1.56 11.00
N THR A 447 -17.62 -2.45 11.71
CA THR A 447 -18.49 -3.46 11.08
C THR A 447 -19.53 -2.82 10.16
N GLY A 448 -20.09 -1.68 10.58
CA GLY A 448 -21.06 -0.91 9.79
C GLY A 448 -20.51 -0.31 8.50
N SER A 449 -19.18 -0.30 8.31
CA SER A 449 -18.54 0.10 7.05
C SER A 449 -18.48 -1.03 6.02
N TYR A 450 -18.58 -2.30 6.45
CA TYR A 450 -18.48 -3.48 5.58
C TYR A 450 -19.82 -4.14 5.29
N LYS A 451 -20.76 -4.06 6.23
CA LYS A 451 -22.10 -4.61 6.07
C LYS A 451 -23.13 -3.78 6.80
N TYR A 452 -24.33 -3.77 6.25
CA TYR A 452 -25.48 -3.17 6.91
C TYR A 452 -26.01 -4.09 8.00
N LYS A 453 -26.83 -3.54 8.91
CA LYS A 453 -27.48 -4.35 9.96
C LYS A 453 -28.41 -5.39 9.33
N GLU A 454 -28.20 -6.65 9.70
CA GLU A 454 -29.01 -7.78 9.26
C GLU A 454 -30.49 -7.57 9.61
N GLY A 455 -31.38 -7.83 8.64
CA GLY A 455 -32.83 -7.63 8.79
C GLY A 455 -33.30 -6.17 8.73
N GLY A 456 -32.40 -5.19 8.52
CA GLY A 456 -32.73 -3.76 8.48
C GLY A 456 -33.07 -3.17 7.12
N PHE A 457 -33.12 -3.97 6.04
CA PHE A 457 -33.33 -3.45 4.69
C PHE A 457 -34.80 -3.47 4.27
N THR A 458 -35.35 -2.28 4.00
CA THR A 458 -36.49 -2.11 3.10
C THR A 458 -35.99 -1.87 1.67
N VAL A 459 -36.55 -2.62 0.72
CA VAL A 459 -36.21 -2.65 -0.73
C VAL A 459 -36.19 -1.27 -1.40
N ALA A 460 -36.78 -0.25 -0.77
CA ALA A 460 -36.83 1.13 -1.26
C ALA A 460 -35.50 1.90 -1.21
N SER A 461 -34.43 1.34 -0.64
CA SER A 461 -33.15 2.05 -0.41
C SER A 461 -32.00 1.67 -1.34
N LEU A 462 -32.21 0.73 -2.27
CA LEU A 462 -31.17 0.29 -3.21
C LEU A 462 -31.23 1.08 -4.53
N PRO A 463 -30.10 1.65 -5.01
CA PRO A 463 -29.99 2.13 -6.38
C PRO A 463 -30.35 1.02 -7.40
N GLN A 464 -31.00 1.36 -8.50
CA GLN A 464 -31.44 0.38 -9.54
C GLN A 464 -30.32 -0.56 -10.06
N CYS A 465 -29.05 -0.16 -10.01
CA CYS A 465 -27.92 -1.03 -10.35
C CYS A 465 -27.60 -2.10 -9.30
N SER A 466 -27.74 -1.80 -8.00
CA SER A 466 -27.53 -2.81 -6.95
C SER A 466 -28.70 -3.77 -6.85
N LEU A 467 -29.90 -3.41 -7.33
CA LEU A 467 -31.02 -4.34 -7.43
C LEU A 467 -30.72 -5.54 -8.34
N GLN A 468 -29.99 -5.40 -9.45
CA GLN A 468 -29.67 -6.56 -10.31
C GLN A 468 -28.67 -7.53 -9.67
N SER A 469 -27.63 -7.03 -9.00
CA SER A 469 -26.67 -7.87 -8.27
C SER A 469 -27.30 -8.44 -6.99
N PHE A 470 -28.07 -7.63 -6.26
CA PHE A 470 -28.85 -8.08 -5.11
C PHE A 470 -29.89 -9.13 -5.51
N PHE A 471 -30.60 -8.99 -6.64
CA PHE A 471 -31.47 -10.05 -7.15
C PHE A 471 -30.68 -11.29 -7.53
N LYS A 472 -29.50 -11.20 -8.16
CA LYS A 472 -28.67 -12.39 -8.42
C LYS A 472 -28.24 -13.12 -7.13
N LEU A 473 -27.85 -12.38 -6.09
CA LEU A 473 -27.51 -12.93 -4.77
C LEU A 473 -28.74 -13.48 -4.02
N THR A 474 -29.86 -12.76 -4.06
CA THR A 474 -31.11 -13.15 -3.36
C THR A 474 -31.82 -14.30 -4.06
N PHE A 475 -31.72 -14.42 -5.40
CA PHE A 475 -32.25 -15.56 -6.14
C PHE A 475 -31.45 -16.84 -5.84
N ARG A 476 -30.12 -16.74 -5.63
CA ARG A 476 -29.33 -17.86 -5.08
C ARG A 476 -29.77 -18.22 -3.66
N ARG A 477 -30.03 -17.23 -2.79
CA ARG A 477 -30.57 -17.45 -1.44
C ARG A 477 -31.93 -18.15 -1.42
N PHE A 478 -32.80 -17.92 -2.41
CA PHE A 478 -34.12 -18.57 -2.49
C PHE A 478 -34.11 -19.98 -3.11
N LEU A 479 -33.06 -20.35 -3.86
CA LEU A 479 -32.94 -21.68 -4.47
C LEU A 479 -32.30 -22.73 -3.54
N CYS A 480 -31.75 -22.33 -2.39
CA CYS A 480 -31.15 -23.21 -1.37
C CYS A 480 -32.02 -23.41 -0.11
N CYS A 481 -33.23 -22.85 -0.05
CA CYS A 481 -34.21 -23.12 1.00
C CYS A 481 -35.15 -24.27 0.63
#